data_AF-X0C5D4-F1
#
_entry.id   AF-X0C5D4-F1
#
_cell.length_a   1.000
_cell.length_b   1.000
_cell.length_c   1.000
_cell.angle_alpha   90.00
_cell.angle_beta   90.00
_cell.angle_gamma   90.00
#
_symmetry.space_group_name_H-M   'P 1'
#
loop_
_entity.id
_entity.type
_entity.pdbx_description
1 polymer ?
#
loop_
_entity_poly.entity_id
_entity_poly.type
_entity_poly.pdbx_seq_one_letter_code
_entity_poly.pdbx_strand_id
1 'polypeptide(L)'
;MEAEDSERVKETFLTVREAISLSAAFIGLPNTMPACFGVIAVLKKRGISEVTSRTSYKRPSFVDLDYITLGQKTQKSIYWGVGNSEVGKMIGQYLPDLSHFATTSIFGYLLGGCRALKLKDAEIIVASAIIGLGATRQARSHGKAALGQGCSIKALEAIDAVAHEVGKWNGSRLHTALDVPQLYEELQNELVRLKSIEQQ
;
A
#
# COMPACT_ATOMS: atom_id res chain seq x y z
N MET A 1 -16.71 9.51 -29.00
CA MET A 1 -15.94 8.29 -28.66
C MET A 1 -14.52 8.61 -28.18
N GLU A 2 -13.82 9.60 -28.76
CA GLU A 2 -12.44 9.96 -28.36
C GLU A 2 -12.29 10.64 -26.98
N ALA A 3 -13.24 11.50 -26.58
CA ALA A 3 -13.13 12.24 -25.31
C ALA A 3 -13.36 11.35 -24.07
N GLU A 4 -14.28 10.39 -24.16
CA GLU A 4 -14.62 9.48 -23.07
C GLU A 4 -13.50 8.45 -22.82
N ASP A 5 -12.86 7.96 -23.90
CA ASP A 5 -11.65 7.12 -23.79
C ASP A 5 -10.49 7.90 -23.14
N SER A 6 -10.30 9.18 -23.53
CA SER A 6 -9.24 10.03 -22.97
C SER A 6 -9.42 10.28 -21.46
N GLU A 7 -10.63 10.56 -20.99
CA GLU A 7 -10.89 10.75 -19.55
C GLU A 7 -10.69 9.46 -18.76
N ARG A 8 -11.19 8.31 -19.26
CA ARG A 8 -10.95 7.02 -18.61
C ARG A 8 -9.47 6.67 -18.51
N VAL A 9 -8.68 6.99 -19.53
CA VAL A 9 -7.22 6.79 -19.54
C VAL A 9 -6.55 7.66 -18.48
N LYS A 10 -6.96 8.92 -18.33
CA LYS A 10 -6.44 9.82 -17.30
C LYS A 10 -6.79 9.33 -15.90
N GLU A 11 -8.02 8.88 -15.66
CA GLU A 11 -8.44 8.32 -14.37
C GLU A 11 -7.63 7.07 -14.02
N THR A 12 -7.48 6.15 -14.98
CA THR A 12 -6.65 4.94 -14.81
C THR A 12 -5.20 5.31 -14.50
N PHE A 13 -4.65 6.30 -15.21
CA PHE A 13 -3.30 6.80 -14.95
C PHE A 13 -3.16 7.32 -13.52
N LEU A 14 -4.12 8.10 -13.02
CA LEU A 14 -4.06 8.67 -11.67
C LEU A 14 -4.02 7.56 -10.61
N THR A 15 -4.82 6.50 -10.78
CA THR A 15 -4.78 5.32 -9.91
C THR A 15 -3.43 4.60 -9.98
N VAL A 16 -2.91 4.36 -11.20
CA VAL A 16 -1.60 3.71 -11.39
C VAL A 16 -0.45 4.55 -10.82
N ARG A 17 -0.50 5.88 -10.98
CA ARG A 17 0.48 6.81 -10.39
C ARG A 17 0.51 6.70 -8.88
N GLU A 18 -0.65 6.66 -8.22
CA GLU A 18 -0.70 6.47 -6.76
C GLU A 18 -0.18 5.09 -6.35
N ALA A 19 -0.50 4.04 -7.11
CA ALA A 19 0.02 2.71 -6.83
C ALA A 19 1.56 2.67 -6.88
N ILE A 20 2.17 3.25 -7.93
CA ILE A 20 3.63 3.35 -8.07
C ILE A 20 4.24 4.15 -6.91
N SER A 21 3.61 5.27 -6.54
CA SER A 21 4.06 6.14 -5.44
C SER A 21 4.03 5.42 -4.09
N LEU A 22 2.98 4.65 -3.83
CA LEU A 22 2.86 3.81 -2.63
C LEU A 22 3.92 2.72 -2.62
N SER A 23 4.10 2.00 -3.73
CA SER A 23 5.11 0.93 -3.82
C SER A 23 6.53 1.47 -3.59
N ALA A 24 6.85 2.68 -4.07
CA ALA A 24 8.19 3.28 -3.94
C ALA A 24 8.68 3.36 -2.49
N ALA A 25 7.78 3.52 -1.51
CA ALA A 25 8.13 3.54 -0.09
C ALA A 25 8.65 2.20 0.45
N PHE A 26 8.33 1.10 -0.23
CA PHE A 26 8.66 -0.26 0.21
C PHE A 26 9.70 -0.94 -0.66
N ILE A 27 9.71 -0.64 -1.97
CA ILE A 27 10.67 -1.24 -2.92
C ILE A 27 11.75 -0.26 -3.39
N GLY A 28 11.68 1.01 -2.97
CA GLY A 28 12.66 2.04 -3.29
C GLY A 28 12.40 2.76 -4.61
N LEU A 29 12.74 4.05 -4.66
CA LEU A 29 12.57 4.91 -5.84
C LEU A 29 13.27 4.36 -7.10
N PRO A 30 14.52 3.85 -7.07
CA PRO A 30 15.16 3.35 -8.29
C PRO A 30 14.37 2.24 -8.98
N ASN A 31 13.74 1.36 -8.19
CA ASN A 31 12.98 0.22 -8.71
C ASN A 31 11.63 0.64 -9.32
N THR A 32 11.10 1.82 -8.99
CA THR A 32 9.83 2.32 -9.56
C THR A 32 10.01 3.19 -10.79
N MET A 33 11.21 3.73 -11.04
CA MET A 33 11.47 4.60 -12.20
C MET A 33 11.11 3.98 -13.57
N PRO A 34 11.41 2.69 -13.86
CA PRO A 34 11.01 2.08 -15.12
C PRO A 34 9.49 2.08 -15.33
N ALA A 35 8.71 1.83 -14.26
CA ALA A 35 7.25 1.88 -14.31
C ALA A 35 6.76 3.31 -14.59
N CYS A 36 7.34 4.32 -13.92
CA CYS A 36 7.05 5.73 -14.20
C CYS A 36 7.25 6.07 -15.68
N PHE A 37 8.41 5.72 -16.24
CA PHE A 37 8.71 6.03 -17.65
C PHE A 37 7.83 5.26 -18.63
N GLY A 38 7.52 3.99 -18.33
CA GLY A 38 6.61 3.19 -19.16
C GLY A 38 5.22 3.82 -19.26
N VAL A 39 4.66 4.24 -18.13
CA VAL A 39 3.33 4.87 -18.11
C VAL A 39 3.37 6.25 -18.81
N ILE A 40 4.43 7.04 -18.61
CA ILE A 40 4.62 8.33 -19.31
C ILE A 40 4.69 8.12 -20.83
N ALA A 41 5.39 7.09 -21.30
CA ALA A 41 5.49 6.79 -22.73
C ALA A 41 4.12 6.46 -23.34
N VAL A 42 3.26 5.73 -22.62
CA VAL A 42 1.88 5.46 -23.05
C VAL A 42 1.06 6.74 -23.19
N LEU A 43 1.16 7.66 -22.22
CA LEU A 43 0.46 8.96 -22.30
C LEU A 43 0.93 9.79 -23.49
N LYS A 44 2.26 9.90 -23.68
CA LYS A 44 2.84 10.64 -24.81
C LYS A 44 2.38 10.07 -26.15
N LYS A 45 2.35 8.74 -26.30
CA LYS A 45 1.88 8.08 -27.53
C LYS A 45 0.41 8.38 -27.84
N ARG A 46 -0.40 8.66 -26.81
CA ARG A 46 -1.82 9.05 -26.93
C ARG A 46 -2.02 10.56 -27.08
N GLY A 47 -0.96 11.35 -27.20
CA GLY A 47 -1.05 12.82 -27.28
C GLY A 47 -1.50 13.49 -25.99
N ILE A 48 -1.43 12.79 -24.85
CA ILE A 48 -1.80 13.34 -23.54
C ILE A 48 -0.58 14.03 -22.94
N SER A 49 -0.56 15.37 -22.98
CA SER A 49 0.49 16.20 -22.39
C SER A 49 0.18 16.64 -20.96
N GLU A 50 -1.10 16.68 -20.59
CA GLU A 50 -1.56 17.07 -19.25
C GLU A 50 -2.46 16.00 -18.66
N VAL A 51 -2.15 15.64 -17.42
CA VAL A 51 -2.96 14.71 -16.63
C VAL A 51 -3.70 15.48 -15.54
N THR A 52 -4.47 16.48 -15.98
CA THR A 52 -5.46 17.14 -15.14
C THR A 52 -6.79 16.41 -15.38
N SER A 53 -7.36 15.89 -14.29
CA SER A 53 -8.73 15.35 -14.29
C SER A 53 -9.66 16.41 -13.68
N ARG A 54 -10.92 16.46 -14.13
CA ARG A 54 -11.98 17.25 -13.46
C ARG A 54 -12.16 16.88 -11.98
N THR A 55 -11.80 15.65 -11.63
CA THR A 55 -11.82 15.11 -10.26
C THR A 55 -10.43 15.07 -9.63
N SER A 56 -9.42 15.77 -10.19
CA SER A 56 -8.01 15.60 -9.82
C SER A 56 -7.81 15.58 -8.29
N TYR A 57 -7.61 14.37 -7.78
CA TYR A 57 -7.34 14.08 -6.39
C TYR A 57 -5.90 14.46 -6.09
N LYS A 58 -5.61 15.77 -6.13
CA LYS A 58 -4.29 16.27 -5.76
C LYS A 58 -4.10 16.02 -4.28
N ARG A 59 -3.12 15.20 -3.93
CA ARG A 59 -2.70 15.04 -2.54
C ARG A 59 -2.25 16.41 -2.01
N PRO A 60 -2.76 16.88 -0.87
CA PRO A 60 -2.36 18.17 -0.31
C PRO A 60 -0.86 18.23 -0.05
N SER A 61 -0.27 19.43 -0.13
CA SER A 61 1.15 19.62 0.16
C SER A 61 1.46 19.30 1.62
N PHE A 62 2.73 19.03 1.94
CA PHE A 62 3.21 18.85 3.32
C PHE A 62 2.92 20.04 4.24
N VAL A 63 2.71 21.23 3.67
CA VAL A 63 2.36 22.44 4.43
C VAL A 63 0.85 22.60 4.65
N ASP A 64 0.02 21.85 3.91
CA ASP A 64 -1.44 22.01 3.92
C ASP A 64 -2.14 21.12 4.96
N LEU A 65 -1.46 20.07 5.45
CA LEU A 65 -2.02 19.09 6.38
C LEU A 65 -0.98 18.63 7.41
N ASP A 66 -1.46 18.36 8.63
CA ASP A 66 -0.68 17.67 9.67
C ASP A 66 -0.58 16.17 9.35
N TYR A 67 0.47 15.82 8.61
CA TYR A 67 0.76 14.44 8.24
C TYR A 67 1.33 13.58 9.38
N ILE A 68 1.78 14.19 10.48
CA ILE A 68 2.23 13.44 11.65
C ILE A 68 1.02 12.81 12.34
N THR A 69 0.03 13.64 12.69
CA THR A 69 -1.22 13.19 13.33
C THR A 69 -1.99 12.24 12.41
N LEU A 70 -2.08 12.56 11.12
CA LEU A 70 -2.72 11.67 10.15
C LEU A 70 -1.97 10.34 10.02
N GLY A 71 -0.65 10.35 10.04
CA GLY A 71 0.18 9.15 10.00
C GLY A 71 -0.03 8.24 11.20
N GLN A 72 -0.04 8.80 12.41
CA GLN A 72 -0.32 8.06 13.64
C GLN A 72 -1.71 7.41 13.61
N LYS A 73 -2.73 8.16 13.16
CA LYS A 73 -4.10 7.63 13.02
C LYS A 73 -4.15 6.50 11.99
N THR A 74 -3.46 6.67 10.86
CA THR A 74 -3.41 5.69 9.77
C THR A 74 -2.71 4.41 10.21
N GLN A 75 -1.55 4.50 10.88
CA GLN A 75 -0.86 3.36 11.47
C GLN A 75 -1.75 2.61 12.47
N LYS A 76 -2.40 3.34 13.39
CA LYS A 76 -3.29 2.72 14.37
C LYS A 76 -4.41 1.92 13.69
N SER A 77 -4.96 2.45 12.59
CA SER A 77 -5.99 1.74 11.81
C SER A 77 -5.44 0.49 11.11
N ILE A 78 -4.32 0.62 10.39
CA ILE A 78 -3.68 -0.49 9.64
C ILE A 78 -3.29 -1.63 10.58
N TYR A 79 -2.65 -1.29 11.70
CA TYR A 79 -2.05 -2.29 12.60
C TYR A 79 -2.95 -2.75 13.74
N TRP A 80 -4.20 -2.27 13.82
CA TRP A 80 -5.12 -2.56 14.91
C TRP A 80 -5.20 -4.05 15.26
N GLY A 81 -5.38 -4.92 14.25
CA GLY A 81 -5.51 -6.38 14.43
C GLY A 81 -4.28 -7.20 14.04
N VAL A 82 -3.13 -6.56 13.78
CA VAL A 82 -1.94 -7.28 13.26
C VAL A 82 -1.17 -8.02 14.37
N GLY A 83 -1.29 -7.56 15.62
CA GLY A 83 -0.70 -8.20 16.80
C GLY A 83 0.80 -7.90 17.03
N ASN A 84 1.37 -6.90 16.35
CA ASN A 84 2.82 -6.60 16.39
C ASN A 84 3.12 -5.16 16.87
N SER A 85 2.35 -4.66 17.84
CA SER A 85 2.45 -3.26 18.30
C SER A 85 3.82 -2.89 18.89
N GLU A 86 4.55 -3.89 19.41
CA GLU A 86 5.89 -3.75 19.96
C GLU A 86 6.94 -3.39 18.91
N VAL A 87 6.76 -3.80 17.65
CA VAL A 87 7.66 -3.42 16.55
C VAL A 87 7.63 -1.91 16.34
N GLY A 88 6.45 -1.30 16.35
CA GLY A 88 6.31 0.15 16.23
C GLY A 88 7.00 0.89 17.39
N LYS A 89 6.85 0.40 18.63
CA LYS A 89 7.51 0.97 19.81
C LYS A 89 9.03 0.88 19.71
N MET A 90 9.55 -0.27 19.28
CA MET A 90 10.98 -0.51 19.12
C MET A 90 11.59 0.42 18.07
N ILE A 91 10.97 0.55 16.89
CA ILE A 91 11.43 1.47 15.85
C ILE A 91 11.38 2.92 16.35
N GLY A 92 10.31 3.32 17.04
CA GLY A 92 10.20 4.66 17.61
C GLY A 92 11.30 4.99 18.63
N GLN A 93 11.68 4.01 19.46
CA GLN A 93 12.71 4.19 20.49
C GLN A 93 14.13 4.22 19.92
N TYR A 94 14.46 3.26 19.04
CA TYR A 94 15.85 3.04 18.60
C TYR A 94 16.17 3.74 17.28
N LEU A 95 15.16 4.03 16.45
CA LEU A 95 15.32 4.62 15.12
C LEU A 95 14.32 5.79 14.93
N PRO A 96 14.39 6.85 15.75
CA PRO A 96 13.39 7.92 15.79
C PRO A 96 13.24 8.64 14.45
N ASP A 97 14.33 8.88 13.71
CA ASP A 97 14.28 9.54 12.40
C ASP A 97 13.56 8.67 11.37
N LEU A 98 13.83 7.35 11.38
CA LEU A 98 13.14 6.41 10.51
C LEU A 98 11.65 6.30 10.89
N SER A 99 11.35 6.28 12.18
CA SER A 99 9.98 6.30 12.69
C SER A 99 9.23 7.57 12.24
N HIS A 100 9.89 8.73 12.33
CA HIS A 100 9.32 10.00 11.90
C HIS A 100 9.08 10.02 10.39
N PHE A 101 10.07 9.61 9.58
CA PHE A 101 9.93 9.48 8.13
C PHE A 101 8.78 8.54 7.76
N ALA A 102 8.72 7.35 8.35
CA ALA A 102 7.65 6.40 8.07
C ALA A 102 6.28 6.98 8.46
N THR A 103 6.17 7.54 9.66
CA THR A 103 4.92 8.13 10.15
C THR A 103 4.43 9.27 9.26
N THR A 104 5.28 10.25 8.99
CA THR A 104 4.90 11.46 8.26
C THR A 104 4.77 11.20 6.76
N SER A 105 5.77 10.60 6.13
CA SER A 105 5.83 10.48 4.67
C SER A 105 5.08 9.26 4.14
N ILE A 106 5.18 8.10 4.80
CA ILE A 106 4.54 6.87 4.31
C ILE A 106 3.09 6.80 4.79
N PHE A 107 2.89 6.74 6.10
CA PHE A 107 1.55 6.54 6.67
C PHE A 107 0.70 7.80 6.62
N GLY A 108 1.30 8.97 6.82
CA GLY A 108 0.62 10.26 6.74
C GLY A 108 0.36 10.67 5.30
N TYR A 109 1.42 11.01 4.57
CA TYR A 109 1.31 11.58 3.23
C TYR A 109 0.84 10.55 2.19
N LEU A 110 1.58 9.45 2.01
CA LEU A 110 1.28 8.50 0.93
C LEU A 110 -0.04 7.74 1.16
N LEU A 111 -0.24 7.16 2.35
CA LEU A 111 -1.42 6.36 2.68
C LEU A 111 -2.61 7.21 3.14
N GLY A 112 -2.51 7.88 4.29
CA GLY A 112 -3.61 8.64 4.88
C GLY A 112 -4.07 9.85 4.04
N GLY A 113 -3.13 10.48 3.33
CA GLY A 113 -3.37 11.58 2.41
C GLY A 113 -3.84 11.14 1.02
N CYS A 114 -3.87 9.83 0.73
CA CYS A 114 -4.32 9.34 -0.57
C CYS A 114 -5.80 9.65 -0.78
N ARG A 115 -6.11 10.25 -1.93
CA ARG A 115 -7.48 10.62 -2.31
C ARG A 115 -8.02 9.79 -3.48
N ALA A 116 -7.14 9.19 -4.28
CA ALA A 116 -7.52 8.35 -5.42
C ALA A 116 -7.76 6.87 -5.04
N LEU A 117 -7.30 6.44 -3.85
CA LEU A 117 -7.48 5.08 -3.36
C LEU A 117 -8.03 5.12 -1.94
N LYS A 118 -8.98 4.21 -1.63
CA LYS A 118 -9.40 3.99 -0.23
C LYS A 118 -8.28 3.27 0.51
N LEU A 119 -8.26 3.38 1.84
CA LEU A 119 -7.20 2.77 2.66
C LEU A 119 -7.05 1.25 2.40
N LYS A 120 -8.16 0.53 2.22
CA LYS A 120 -8.13 -0.90 1.86
C LYS A 120 -7.39 -1.17 0.53
N ASP A 121 -7.58 -0.31 -0.46
CA ASP A 121 -7.03 -0.44 -1.81
C ASP A 121 -5.57 0.06 -1.84
N ALA A 122 -5.19 0.94 -0.93
CA ALA A 122 -3.81 1.35 -0.74
C ALA A 122 -3.01 0.25 0.00
N GLU A 123 -3.60 -0.36 1.04
CA GLU A 123 -2.95 -1.40 1.84
C GLU A 123 -2.70 -2.67 1.04
N ILE A 124 -3.64 -3.05 0.16
CA ILE A 124 -3.44 -4.19 -0.75
C ILE A 124 -2.29 -3.95 -1.74
N ILE A 125 -2.04 -2.71 -2.18
CA ILE A 125 -0.88 -2.35 -3.01
C ILE A 125 0.41 -2.45 -2.20
N VAL A 126 0.41 -2.00 -0.95
CA VAL A 126 1.55 -2.14 -0.04
C VAL A 126 1.89 -3.62 0.16
N ALA A 127 0.89 -4.44 0.49
CA ALA A 127 1.08 -5.90 0.63
C ALA A 127 1.65 -6.51 -0.67
N SER A 128 1.11 -6.14 -1.83
CA SER A 128 1.59 -6.61 -3.14
C SER A 128 3.07 -6.28 -3.38
N ALA A 129 3.47 -5.04 -3.07
CA ALA A 129 4.86 -4.59 -3.26
C ALA A 129 5.84 -5.37 -2.36
N ILE A 130 5.44 -5.64 -1.12
CA ILE A 130 6.26 -6.37 -0.14
C ILE A 130 6.32 -7.87 -0.48
N ILE A 131 5.22 -8.48 -0.95
CA ILE A 131 5.21 -9.85 -1.46
C ILE A 131 6.16 -9.97 -2.66
N GLY A 132 6.05 -9.06 -3.63
CA GLY A 132 6.92 -9.05 -4.81
C GLY A 132 8.40 -8.86 -4.48
N LEU A 133 8.73 -8.21 -3.36
CA LEU A 133 10.09 -8.09 -2.83
C LEU A 133 10.60 -9.39 -2.17
N GLY A 134 9.72 -10.34 -1.85
CA GLY A 134 10.05 -11.56 -1.11
C GLY A 134 10.24 -11.34 0.39
N ALA A 135 9.84 -10.18 0.93
CA ALA A 135 9.97 -9.84 2.34
C ALA A 135 8.88 -10.52 3.18
N THR A 136 8.98 -11.85 3.33
CA THR A 136 7.92 -12.74 3.85
C THR A 136 7.35 -12.29 5.20
N ARG A 137 8.19 -11.86 6.15
CA ARG A 137 7.72 -11.43 7.48
C ARG A 137 6.85 -10.17 7.41
N GLN A 138 7.27 -9.19 6.62
CA GLN A 138 6.52 -7.95 6.37
C GLN A 138 5.27 -8.25 5.53
N ALA A 139 5.36 -9.16 4.56
CA ALA A 139 4.25 -9.59 3.73
C ALA A 139 3.12 -10.20 4.56
N ARG A 140 3.44 -11.03 5.57
CA ARG A 140 2.45 -11.54 6.54
C ARG A 140 1.77 -10.41 7.33
N SER A 141 2.53 -9.41 7.77
CA SER A 141 1.99 -8.31 8.59
C SER A 141 1.06 -7.41 7.78
N HIS A 142 1.47 -7.02 6.57
CA HIS A 142 0.64 -6.23 5.66
C HIS A 142 -0.49 -7.04 5.01
N GLY A 143 -0.33 -8.36 4.87
CA GLY A 143 -1.42 -9.27 4.49
C GLY A 143 -2.54 -9.26 5.53
N LYS A 144 -2.19 -9.40 6.83
CA LYS A 144 -3.17 -9.25 7.92
C LYS A 144 -3.79 -7.86 7.98
N ALA A 145 -2.98 -6.81 7.78
CA ALA A 145 -3.50 -5.45 7.74
C ALA A 145 -4.50 -5.25 6.59
N ALA A 146 -4.18 -5.72 5.39
CA ALA A 146 -5.09 -5.66 4.24
C ALA A 146 -6.41 -6.40 4.52
N LEU A 147 -6.35 -7.61 5.06
CA LEU A 147 -7.54 -8.37 5.50
C LEU A 147 -8.35 -7.58 6.54
N GLY A 148 -7.69 -6.98 7.54
CA GLY A 148 -8.33 -6.15 8.56
C GLY A 148 -8.99 -4.88 8.02
N GLN A 149 -8.49 -4.34 6.90
CA GLN A 149 -9.09 -3.23 6.18
C GLN A 149 -10.22 -3.67 5.22
N GLY A 150 -10.55 -4.97 5.18
CA GLY A 150 -11.64 -5.51 4.38
C GLY A 150 -11.23 -6.04 3.00
N CYS A 151 -9.94 -6.32 2.78
CA CYS A 151 -9.51 -7.14 1.65
C CYS A 151 -10.10 -8.56 1.80
N SER A 152 -10.60 -9.14 0.71
CA SER A 152 -11.06 -10.52 0.72
C SER A 152 -9.88 -11.49 0.69
N ILE A 153 -10.03 -12.66 1.33
CA ILE A 153 -9.07 -13.78 1.26
C ILE A 153 -8.66 -14.07 -0.18
N LYS A 154 -9.65 -14.25 -1.08
CA LYS A 154 -9.42 -14.54 -2.50
C LYS A 154 -8.59 -13.48 -3.23
N ALA A 155 -8.76 -12.21 -2.87
CA ALA A 155 -7.99 -11.12 -3.50
C ALA A 155 -6.52 -11.17 -3.06
N LEU A 156 -6.26 -11.44 -1.77
CA LEU A 156 -4.89 -11.58 -1.27
C LEU A 156 -4.21 -12.84 -1.81
N GLU A 157 -4.92 -13.96 -1.91
CA GLU A 157 -4.42 -15.19 -2.55
C GLU A 157 -4.07 -14.96 -4.03
N ALA A 158 -4.94 -14.26 -4.77
CA ALA A 158 -4.69 -13.93 -6.17
C ALA A 158 -3.43 -13.06 -6.34
N ILE A 159 -3.21 -12.10 -5.44
CA ILE A 159 -2.02 -11.24 -5.45
C ILE A 159 -0.76 -12.05 -5.17
N ASP A 160 -0.80 -12.93 -4.17
CA ASP A 160 0.34 -13.79 -3.84
C ASP A 160 0.68 -14.70 -5.03
N ALA A 161 -0.32 -15.30 -5.65
CA ALA A 161 -0.15 -16.13 -6.86
C ALA A 161 0.48 -15.33 -8.02
N VAL A 162 -0.04 -14.13 -8.31
CA VAL A 162 0.51 -13.25 -9.37
C VAL A 162 1.97 -12.88 -9.07
N ALA A 163 2.31 -12.57 -7.83
CA ALA A 163 3.68 -12.25 -7.46
C ALA A 163 4.63 -13.44 -7.69
N HIS A 164 4.20 -14.67 -7.40
CA HIS A 164 4.96 -15.88 -7.68
C HIS A 164 5.11 -16.14 -9.18
N GLU A 165 4.06 -15.90 -9.98
CA GLU A 165 4.13 -16.01 -11.44
C GLU A 165 5.11 -14.99 -12.04
N VAL A 166 5.07 -13.74 -11.58
CA VAL A 166 6.00 -12.69 -12.02
C VAL A 166 7.44 -13.03 -11.59
N GLY A 167 7.64 -13.50 -10.36
CA GLY A 167 8.94 -13.95 -9.88
C GLY A 167 9.50 -15.15 -10.66
N LYS A 168 8.62 -16.07 -11.09
CA LYS A 168 9.01 -17.17 -11.98
C LYS A 168 9.40 -16.66 -13.36
N TRP A 169 8.63 -15.72 -13.92
CA TRP A 169 8.86 -15.14 -15.24
C TRP A 169 10.17 -14.34 -15.31
N ASN A 170 10.48 -13.56 -14.28
CA ASN A 170 11.67 -12.69 -14.27
C ASN A 170 12.95 -13.39 -13.74
N GLY A 171 12.88 -14.67 -13.39
CA GLY A 171 14.01 -15.44 -12.86
C GLY A 171 14.29 -15.25 -11.36
N SER A 172 13.53 -14.40 -10.67
CA SER A 172 13.62 -14.13 -9.23
C SER A 172 12.49 -14.83 -8.48
N ARG A 173 12.54 -16.16 -8.42
CA ARG A 173 11.48 -16.97 -7.79
C ARG A 173 11.31 -16.61 -6.32
N LEU A 174 10.07 -16.32 -5.93
CA LEU A 174 9.69 -16.24 -4.53
C LEU A 174 9.65 -17.65 -3.92
N HIS A 175 10.17 -17.79 -2.70
CA HIS A 175 10.34 -19.09 -2.05
C HIS A 175 9.17 -19.51 -1.15
N THR A 176 8.40 -18.53 -0.66
CA THR A 176 7.38 -18.77 0.36
C THR A 176 6.10 -18.07 -0.02
N ALA A 177 5.06 -18.87 -0.29
CA ALA A 177 3.70 -18.39 -0.46
C ALA A 177 3.09 -17.97 0.88
N LEU A 178 2.15 -17.03 0.84
CA LEU A 178 1.38 -16.67 2.01
C LEU A 178 0.31 -17.73 2.29
N ASP A 179 0.27 -18.22 3.52
CA ASP A 179 -0.89 -18.97 4.02
C ASP A 179 -1.99 -17.98 4.42
N VAL A 180 -2.75 -17.51 3.43
CA VAL A 180 -3.77 -16.47 3.62
C VAL A 180 -4.88 -16.92 4.59
N PRO A 181 -5.40 -18.16 4.53
CA PRO A 181 -6.34 -18.66 5.54
C PRO A 181 -5.79 -18.58 6.97
N GLN A 182 -4.54 -19.02 7.20
CA GLN A 182 -3.91 -18.91 8.51
C GLN A 182 -3.78 -17.44 8.96
N LEU A 183 -3.37 -16.53 8.07
CA LEU A 183 -3.28 -15.11 8.40
C LEU A 183 -4.63 -14.50 8.79
N TYR A 184 -5.71 -14.95 8.15
CA TYR A 184 -7.06 -14.53 8.49
C TYR A 184 -7.48 -15.04 9.88
N GLU A 185 -7.19 -16.30 10.21
CA GLU A 185 -7.43 -16.86 11.54
C GLU A 185 -6.65 -16.12 12.63
N GLU A 186 -5.36 -15.86 12.41
CA GLU A 186 -4.53 -15.05 13.33
C GLU A 186 -5.15 -13.67 13.59
N LEU A 187 -5.62 -13.00 12.54
CA LEU A 187 -6.29 -11.71 12.64
C LEU A 187 -7.60 -11.81 13.46
N GLN A 188 -8.44 -12.81 13.21
CA GLN A 188 -9.69 -12.98 13.95
C GLN A 188 -9.42 -13.21 15.45
N ASN A 189 -8.45 -14.06 15.76
CA ASN A 189 -8.05 -14.34 17.14
C ASN A 189 -7.57 -13.07 17.86
N GLU A 190 -6.76 -12.25 17.20
CA GLU A 190 -6.29 -10.99 17.77
C GLU A 190 -7.42 -9.98 17.98
N LEU A 191 -8.35 -9.87 17.03
CA LEU A 191 -9.52 -9.00 17.17
C LEU A 191 -10.44 -9.44 18.32
N VAL A 192 -10.60 -10.74 18.55
CA VAL A 192 -11.33 -11.28 19.71
C VAL A 192 -10.61 -10.91 21.01
N ARG A 193 -9.29 -11.09 21.07
CA ARG A 193 -8.47 -10.72 22.23
C ARG A 193 -8.60 -9.23 22.57
N LEU A 194 -8.50 -8.35 21.58
CA LEU A 194 -8.59 -6.90 21.81
C LEU A 194 -9.96 -6.47 22.34
N LYS A 195 -11.06 -7.02 21.80
CA LYS A 195 -12.41 -6.76 22.30
C LYS A 195 -12.61 -7.20 23.74
N SER A 196 -11.97 -8.30 24.16
CA SER A 196 -12.04 -8.79 25.54
C SER A 196 -11.35 -7.86 26.54
N ILE A 197 -10.32 -7.12 26.10
CA ILE A 197 -9.58 -6.17 26.93
C ILE A 197 -10.36 -4.85 27.08
N GLU A 198 -11.05 -4.40 26.04
CA GLU A 198 -11.86 -3.17 26.08
C GLU A 198 -13.10 -3.27 26.98
N GLN A 199 -13.51 -4.49 27.35
CA GLN A 199 -14.68 -4.75 28.21
C GLN A 199 -14.32 -4.88 29.70
N GLN A 200 -13.03 -4.80 30.05
CA GLN A 200 -12.51 -4.81 31.43
C GLN A 200 -12.16 -3.40 31.89
#